data_AF-A0A967GRJ1-F1
#
_entry.id   AF-A0A967GRJ1-F1
#
_cell.length_a   1.000
_cell.length_b   1.000
_cell.length_c   1.000
_cell.angle_alpha   90.00
_cell.angle_beta   90.00
_cell.angle_gamma   90.00
#
_symmetry.space_group_name_H-M   'P 1'
#
loop_
_entity.id
_entity.type
_entity.pdbx_description
1 polymer ?
#
loop_
_entity_poly.entity_id
_entity_poly.type
_entity_poly.pdbx_seq_one_letter_code
_entity_poly.pdbx_strand_id
1 'polypeptide(L)'
;RYTLDGSTPGVESPEARDEIVLKNDATIRAAAFDGANQVSKVETLTVHKITDSEWRDRLFVRKVSARGSRDRYEAVDDGLQRGVLAYTGGSAETVTSLPDSIAGATLIRTSPSDAGNTEAEFLSFEINLPATLYLAFDSLRDPPAWLQSQFAETGLTVHTSRKGGEFDVYRRDAAAGRIVLPGNGGEGAMYQVYLSKAGASKTNEPAALAALPKANPAHGEEIFFGRGTCFACHQVRGRGIVLGPELKGINKRQDINYVVRSIIDPDAYIVEGFQQTSLEMRDGRKLFGMIQEETGQSVKIFLPTGERVVVDPGNILKREDARNSGMPASFAYTLSPQDVADVAAWIMSLD
;
A
#
# COMPACT_ATOMS: atom_id res chain seq x y z
N ARG A 1 -2.44 25.51 15.34
CA ARG A 1 -3.92 25.50 15.53
C ARG A 1 -4.50 24.38 14.68
N TYR A 2 -5.57 23.71 15.11
CA TYR A 2 -6.16 22.61 14.35
C TYR A 2 -7.68 22.48 14.52
N THR A 3 -8.32 21.78 13.58
CA THR A 3 -9.73 21.35 13.61
C THR A 3 -9.78 19.83 13.39
N LEU A 4 -10.90 19.19 13.74
CA LEU A 4 -11.07 17.73 13.60
C LEU A 4 -12.18 17.35 12.60
N ASP A 5 -12.94 18.33 12.13
CA ASP A 5 -14.12 18.19 11.27
C ASP A 5 -13.84 18.58 9.81
N GLY A 6 -12.57 18.84 9.46
CA GLY A 6 -12.16 19.28 8.12
C GLY A 6 -12.38 20.78 7.84
N SER A 7 -12.86 21.58 8.80
CA SER A 7 -12.89 23.04 8.66
C SER A 7 -11.50 23.65 8.64
N THR A 8 -11.33 24.85 8.08
CA THR A 8 -10.05 25.56 8.08
C THR A 8 -9.74 26.08 9.50
N PRO A 9 -8.58 25.78 10.10
CA PRO A 9 -8.25 26.27 11.44
C PRO A 9 -8.04 27.79 11.44
N GLY A 10 -8.54 28.46 12.47
CA GLY A 10 -8.38 29.90 12.71
C GLY A 10 -7.77 30.21 14.07
N VAL A 11 -7.73 31.50 14.40
CA VAL A 11 -7.16 32.01 15.67
C VAL A 11 -7.92 31.54 16.92
N GLU A 12 -9.18 31.15 16.77
CA GLU A 12 -10.02 30.58 17.84
C GLU A 12 -9.94 29.05 17.92
N SER A 13 -9.35 28.39 16.91
CA SER A 13 -9.22 26.93 16.91
C SER A 13 -8.26 26.45 18.00
N PRO A 14 -8.42 25.24 18.54
CA PRO A 14 -7.51 24.73 19.57
C PRO A 14 -6.04 24.67 19.11
N GLU A 15 -5.14 24.83 20.08
CA GLU A 15 -3.69 24.63 19.89
C GLU A 15 -3.32 23.18 20.18
N ALA A 16 -2.53 22.56 19.31
CA ALA A 16 -1.97 21.22 19.52
C ALA A 16 -0.69 21.32 20.35
N ARG A 17 -0.83 21.57 21.65
CA ARG A 17 0.32 21.64 22.59
C ARG A 17 0.76 20.26 23.07
N ASP A 18 -0.21 19.34 23.15
CA ASP A 18 -0.05 17.96 23.59
C ASP A 18 -0.58 16.99 22.52
N GLU A 19 -0.53 15.69 22.82
CA GLU A 19 -1.07 14.64 21.97
C GLU A 19 -2.57 14.82 21.71
N ILE A 20 -2.98 14.69 20.44
CA ILE A 20 -4.38 14.78 20.03
C ILE A 20 -5.00 13.37 20.12
N VAL A 21 -5.90 13.17 21.09
CA VAL A 21 -6.63 11.90 21.25
C VAL A 21 -7.94 11.93 20.49
N LEU A 22 -8.15 10.95 19.60
CA LEU A 22 -9.34 10.84 18.75
C LEU A 22 -10.16 9.60 19.14
N LYS A 23 -11.48 9.75 19.17
CA LYS A 23 -12.42 8.66 19.52
C LYS A 23 -13.23 8.14 18.34
N ASN A 24 -13.25 8.90 17.26
CA ASN A 24 -14.00 8.67 16.02
C ASN A 24 -13.15 9.11 14.84
N ASP A 25 -13.63 8.81 13.63
CA ASP A 25 -13.11 9.37 12.38
C ASP A 25 -12.95 10.89 12.49
N ALA A 26 -11.88 11.41 11.91
CA ALA A 26 -11.60 12.84 11.92
C ALA A 26 -10.88 13.24 10.64
N THR A 27 -11.22 14.43 10.13
CA THR A 27 -10.40 15.14 9.15
C THR A 27 -9.70 16.26 9.89
N ILE A 28 -8.45 16.00 10.24
CA ILE A 28 -7.60 16.95 10.95
C ILE A 28 -7.08 17.96 9.94
N ARG A 29 -7.34 19.25 10.17
CA ARG A 29 -6.67 20.32 9.42
C ARG A 29 -5.88 21.19 10.36
N ALA A 30 -4.63 21.44 10.03
CA ALA A 30 -3.69 22.13 10.92
C ALA A 30 -2.86 23.18 10.18
N ALA A 31 -2.62 24.30 10.86
CA ALA A 31 -1.68 25.33 10.42
C ALA A 31 -0.97 25.97 11.62
N ALA A 32 0.24 26.47 11.40
CA ALA A 32 1.01 27.28 12.34
C ALA A 32 0.53 28.74 12.31
N PHE A 33 0.48 29.36 13.49
CA PHE A 33 0.07 30.74 13.68
C PHE A 33 1.11 31.47 14.54
N ASP A 34 1.36 32.73 14.21
CA ASP A 34 2.08 33.69 15.05
C ASP A 34 1.10 34.80 15.44
N GLY A 35 0.67 34.79 16.72
CA GLY A 35 -0.46 35.59 17.18
C GLY A 35 -1.72 35.31 16.38
N ALA A 36 -2.23 36.34 15.68
CA ALA A 36 -3.42 36.22 14.83
C ALA A 36 -3.12 35.83 13.37
N ASN A 37 -1.84 35.77 12.97
CA ASN A 37 -1.45 35.55 11.59
C ASN A 37 -1.15 34.08 11.34
N GLN A 38 -1.77 33.48 10.33
CA GLN A 38 -1.39 32.15 9.85
C GLN A 38 -0.03 32.25 9.12
N VAL A 39 0.96 31.44 9.53
CA VAL A 39 2.33 31.48 8.99
C VAL A 39 2.74 30.21 8.24
N SER A 40 1.84 29.23 8.12
CA SER A 40 2.06 28.03 7.28
C SER A 40 0.90 27.79 6.33
N LYS A 41 1.08 26.84 5.40
CA LYS A 41 -0.05 26.23 4.68
C LYS A 41 -0.93 25.44 5.66
N VAL A 42 -2.17 25.20 5.25
CA VAL A 42 -3.08 24.29 5.96
C VAL A 42 -2.83 22.88 5.45
N GLU A 43 -2.31 22.03 6.33
CA GLU A 43 -2.15 20.61 6.06
C GLU A 43 -3.42 19.85 6.46
N THR A 44 -3.68 18.72 5.80
CA THR A 44 -4.87 17.89 6.04
C THR A 44 -4.45 16.43 6.26
N LEU A 45 -4.97 15.82 7.32
CA LEU A 45 -4.82 14.40 7.63
C LEU A 45 -6.21 13.82 7.95
N THR A 46 -6.64 12.83 7.17
CA THR A 46 -7.87 12.09 7.48
C THR A 46 -7.49 10.79 8.19
N VAL A 47 -8.14 10.53 9.31
CA VAL A 47 -7.99 9.29 10.08
C VAL A 47 -9.32 8.59 10.23
N HIS A 48 -9.27 7.26 10.16
CA HIS A 48 -10.41 6.38 10.39
C HIS A 48 -10.20 5.62 11.70
N LYS A 49 -11.25 5.52 12.51
CA LYS A 49 -11.26 4.67 13.69
C LYS A 49 -11.46 3.23 13.24
N ILE A 50 -10.40 2.43 13.39
CA ILE A 50 -10.45 0.98 13.19
C ILE A 50 -11.60 0.39 14.01
N THR A 51 -12.54 -0.27 13.34
CA THR A 51 -13.69 -0.90 13.98
C THR A 51 -13.28 -2.22 14.62
N ASP A 52 -14.10 -2.75 15.53
CA ASP A 52 -13.87 -4.09 16.09
C ASP A 52 -13.89 -5.18 15.01
N SER A 53 -14.66 -4.99 13.92
CA SER A 53 -14.68 -5.92 12.79
C SER A 53 -13.36 -5.84 12.03
N GLU A 54 -12.95 -4.64 11.65
CA GLU A 54 -11.68 -4.42 10.95
C GLU A 54 -10.51 -4.95 11.78
N TRP A 55 -10.49 -4.73 13.09
CA TRP A 55 -9.45 -5.26 13.97
C TRP A 55 -9.35 -6.79 13.99
N ARG A 56 -10.46 -7.50 13.84
CA ARG A 56 -10.47 -8.97 13.80
C ARG A 56 -10.13 -9.53 12.42
N ASP A 57 -10.38 -8.74 11.38
CA ASP A 57 -10.31 -9.22 10.00
C ASP A 57 -9.05 -8.76 9.26
N ARG A 58 -8.53 -7.58 9.58
CA ARG A 58 -7.35 -6.96 8.96
C ARG A 58 -6.10 -7.19 9.79
N LEU A 59 -4.99 -7.50 9.11
CA LEU A 59 -3.68 -7.57 9.74
C LEU A 59 -3.16 -6.15 9.96
N PHE A 60 -2.83 -5.82 11.20
CA PHE A 60 -2.20 -4.56 11.60
C PHE A 60 -0.83 -4.82 12.19
N VAL A 61 0.16 -4.09 11.70
CA VAL A 61 1.51 -4.06 12.25
C VAL A 61 1.70 -2.79 13.07
N ARG A 62 2.07 -2.95 14.34
CA ARG A 62 2.10 -1.87 15.32
C ARG A 62 3.41 -1.86 16.09
N LYS A 63 3.71 -0.74 16.74
CA LYS A 63 4.90 -0.56 17.60
C LYS A 63 6.21 -1.00 16.93
N VAL A 64 6.36 -0.65 15.65
CA VAL A 64 7.59 -0.93 14.90
C VAL A 64 8.73 -0.15 15.53
N SER A 65 9.81 -0.85 15.88
CA SER A 65 10.99 -0.29 16.53
C SER A 65 12.23 -1.01 16.05
N ALA A 66 13.23 -0.25 15.60
CA ALA A 66 14.55 -0.74 15.22
C ALA A 66 15.59 -0.23 16.21
N ARG A 67 16.21 -1.14 16.96
CA ARG A 67 17.14 -0.79 18.03
C ARG A 67 18.39 -0.12 17.48
N GLY A 68 18.67 1.10 17.96
CA GLY A 68 19.85 1.87 17.56
C GLY A 68 19.76 2.53 16.19
N SER A 69 18.65 2.37 15.48
CA SER A 69 18.41 3.05 14.21
C SER A 69 18.21 4.55 14.42
N ARG A 70 18.70 5.34 13.46
CA ARG A 70 18.43 6.79 13.38
C ARG A 70 17.18 7.11 12.56
N ASP A 71 16.68 6.12 11.81
CA ASP A 71 15.54 6.27 10.93
C ASP A 71 14.28 5.66 11.56
N ARG A 72 13.13 6.26 11.27
CA ARG A 72 11.85 5.72 11.70
C ARG A 72 11.39 4.66 10.71
N TYR A 73 11.35 3.42 11.18
CA TYR A 73 10.74 2.31 10.45
C TYR A 73 9.22 2.49 10.45
N GLU A 74 8.60 2.19 9.32
CA GLU A 74 7.17 2.41 9.10
C GLU A 74 6.53 1.14 8.52
N ALA A 75 5.39 0.74 9.07
CA ALA A 75 4.53 -0.24 8.44
C ALA A 75 3.58 0.46 7.49
N VAL A 76 3.53 -0.02 6.25
CA VAL A 76 2.59 0.39 5.22
C VAL A 76 1.62 -0.78 5.03
N ASP A 77 0.50 -0.71 5.74
CA ASP A 77 -0.55 -1.72 5.70
C ASP A 77 -1.06 -1.87 4.26
N ASP A 78 -1.17 -3.11 3.80
CA ASP A 78 -1.62 -3.49 2.45
C ASP A 78 -0.84 -2.82 1.29
N GLY A 79 0.40 -2.37 1.56
CA GLY A 79 1.11 -1.41 0.70
C GLY A 79 2.18 -1.98 -0.24
N LEU A 80 2.54 -3.26 -0.17
CA LEU A 80 3.60 -3.81 -1.02
C LEU A 80 3.14 -3.94 -2.48
N GLN A 81 3.57 -3.05 -3.36
CA GLN A 81 3.24 -3.07 -4.78
C GLN A 81 4.40 -2.55 -5.63
N ARG A 82 4.32 -2.71 -6.96
CA ARG A 82 5.30 -2.10 -7.88
C ARG A 82 5.20 -0.57 -7.78
N GLY A 83 6.35 0.10 -7.85
CA GLY A 83 6.48 1.55 -7.78
C GLY A 83 6.51 2.14 -6.37
N VAL A 84 6.24 1.36 -5.31
CA VAL A 84 6.33 1.85 -3.93
C VAL A 84 7.77 1.90 -3.46
N LEU A 85 8.09 2.82 -2.53
CA LEU A 85 9.41 2.88 -1.89
C LEU A 85 9.70 1.59 -1.11
N ALA A 86 10.87 1.00 -1.36
CA ALA A 86 11.35 -0.19 -0.66
C ALA A 86 11.80 0.10 0.78
N TYR A 87 12.27 1.33 1.02
CA TYR A 87 12.93 1.72 2.26
C TYR A 87 12.44 3.07 2.81
N THR A 88 12.73 3.32 4.08
CA THR A 88 12.62 4.64 4.73
C THR A 88 13.92 5.45 4.56
N GLY A 89 14.08 6.55 5.32
CA GLY A 89 15.36 7.27 5.44
C GLY A 89 15.74 8.10 4.21
N GLY A 90 14.74 8.50 3.39
CA GLY A 90 14.97 9.31 2.19
C GLY A 90 15.53 8.53 0.99
N SER A 91 15.55 7.20 1.04
CA SER A 91 15.88 6.37 -0.12
C SER A 91 14.86 6.59 -1.24
N ALA A 92 15.36 6.73 -2.48
CA ALA A 92 14.54 6.79 -3.70
C ALA A 92 14.36 5.40 -4.35
N GLU A 93 14.81 4.33 -3.69
CA GLU A 93 14.72 2.96 -4.21
C GLU A 93 13.27 2.47 -4.14
N THR A 94 12.78 1.94 -5.28
CA THR A 94 11.40 1.49 -5.45
C THR A 94 11.35 0.01 -5.80
N VAL A 95 10.28 -0.68 -5.41
CA VAL A 95 10.00 -2.05 -5.84
C VAL A 95 9.64 -2.03 -7.33
N THR A 96 10.35 -2.75 -8.17
CA THR A 96 10.14 -2.76 -9.63
C THR A 96 9.36 -3.97 -10.10
N SER A 97 9.57 -5.12 -9.47
CA SER A 97 8.78 -6.33 -9.68
C SER A 97 8.71 -7.17 -8.41
N LEU A 98 7.61 -7.91 -8.29
CA LEU A 98 7.32 -8.83 -7.21
C LEU A 98 6.29 -9.87 -7.68
N PRO A 99 6.25 -11.05 -7.04
CA PRO A 99 5.22 -12.04 -7.28
C PRO A 99 3.86 -11.57 -6.77
N ASP A 100 2.80 -11.90 -7.50
CA ASP A 100 1.43 -11.50 -7.13
C ASP A 100 1.01 -12.08 -5.77
N SER A 101 1.57 -13.23 -5.38
CA SER A 101 1.25 -13.92 -4.11
C SER A 101 1.64 -13.16 -2.85
N ILE A 102 2.55 -12.19 -2.96
CA ILE A 102 2.95 -11.31 -1.86
C ILE A 102 2.62 -9.84 -2.15
N ALA A 103 2.12 -9.52 -3.35
CA ALA A 103 1.62 -8.19 -3.65
C ALA A 103 0.44 -7.87 -2.72
N GLY A 104 0.38 -6.62 -2.25
CA GLY A 104 -0.58 -6.16 -1.24
C GLY A 104 -0.27 -6.64 0.18
N ALA A 105 0.86 -7.32 0.43
CA ALA A 105 1.30 -7.56 1.80
C ALA A 105 1.59 -6.23 2.53
N THR A 106 1.46 -6.23 3.86
CA THR A 106 1.94 -5.13 4.68
C THR A 106 3.45 -5.04 4.57
N LEU A 107 3.97 -3.88 4.16
CA LEU A 107 5.40 -3.63 4.00
C LEU A 107 5.93 -2.91 5.23
N ILE A 108 6.92 -3.48 5.93
CA ILE A 108 7.71 -2.69 6.88
C ILE A 108 8.91 -2.13 6.14
N ARG A 109 8.89 -0.81 5.88
CA ARG A 109 10.00 -0.09 5.26
C ARG A 109 11.17 -0.02 6.22
N THR A 110 12.19 -0.81 5.95
CA THR A 110 13.45 -0.83 6.69
C THR A 110 14.38 0.31 6.25
N SER A 111 15.49 0.53 6.95
CA SER A 111 16.47 1.55 6.56
C SER A 111 17.77 0.95 6.04
N PRO A 112 18.25 1.37 4.85
CA PRO A 112 19.56 0.99 4.33
C PRO A 112 20.71 1.39 5.26
N SER A 113 20.54 2.41 6.09
CA SER A 113 21.57 2.87 7.05
C SER A 113 21.87 1.82 8.13
N ASP A 114 20.95 0.88 8.36
CA ASP A 114 21.06 -0.18 9.36
C ASP A 114 21.51 -1.53 8.77
N ALA A 115 21.90 -1.59 7.49
CA ALA A 115 22.26 -2.85 6.82
C ALA A 115 23.41 -3.61 7.53
N GLY A 116 24.31 -2.89 8.20
CA GLY A 116 25.42 -3.46 8.97
C GLY A 116 25.07 -3.89 10.40
N ASN A 117 23.81 -3.72 10.86
CA ASN A 117 23.43 -4.06 12.23
C ASN A 117 23.51 -5.57 12.48
N THR A 118 24.03 -5.96 13.65
CA THR A 118 24.26 -7.35 14.06
C THR A 118 23.59 -7.71 15.40
N GLU A 119 22.77 -6.83 15.96
CA GLU A 119 22.07 -7.07 17.23
C GLU A 119 21.14 -8.27 17.11
N ALA A 120 21.11 -9.13 18.13
CA ALA A 120 20.23 -10.30 18.16
C ALA A 120 18.74 -9.90 18.21
N GLU A 121 18.45 -8.76 18.83
CA GLU A 121 17.12 -8.15 18.89
C GLU A 121 17.17 -6.75 18.27
N PHE A 122 17.10 -6.69 16.95
CA PHE A 122 17.20 -5.44 16.20
C PHE A 122 15.82 -4.84 15.90
N LEU A 123 15.06 -5.48 15.01
CA LEU A 123 13.75 -5.02 14.59
C LEU A 123 12.66 -5.74 15.38
N SER A 124 11.77 -4.99 16.02
CA SER A 124 10.60 -5.54 16.71
C SER A 124 9.32 -4.82 16.32
N PHE A 125 8.21 -5.56 16.35
CA PHE A 125 6.87 -5.04 16.07
C PHE A 125 5.82 -5.98 16.69
N GLU A 126 4.57 -5.56 16.70
CA GLU A 126 3.42 -6.34 17.15
C GLU A 126 2.43 -6.56 16.01
N ILE A 127 1.89 -7.77 15.90
CA ILE A 127 0.80 -8.11 15.00
C ILE A 127 -0.46 -8.51 15.79
N ASN A 128 -1.64 -8.09 15.33
CA ASN A 128 -2.92 -8.42 15.95
C ASN A 128 -3.47 -9.81 15.55
N LEU A 129 -3.10 -10.32 14.38
CA LEU A 129 -3.56 -11.61 13.84
C LEU A 129 -2.38 -12.52 13.50
N PRO A 130 -2.58 -13.85 13.46
CA PRO A 130 -1.62 -14.75 12.84
C PRO A 130 -1.31 -14.33 11.40
N ALA A 131 -0.03 -14.40 11.03
CA ALA A 131 0.47 -13.91 9.75
C ALA A 131 1.51 -14.86 9.15
N THR A 132 1.64 -14.82 7.83
CA THR A 132 2.85 -15.28 7.16
C THR A 132 3.83 -14.11 7.14
N LEU A 133 4.98 -14.27 7.78
CA LEU A 133 6.06 -13.30 7.78
C LEU A 133 7.04 -13.65 6.66
N TYR A 134 7.22 -12.72 5.73
CA TYR A 134 8.20 -12.80 4.67
C TYR A 134 9.39 -11.90 4.97
N LEU A 135 10.58 -12.40 4.65
CA LEU A 135 11.82 -11.64 4.71
C LEU A 135 12.51 -11.76 3.35
N ALA A 136 12.65 -10.63 2.68
CA ALA A 136 13.37 -10.50 1.42
C ALA A 136 14.82 -10.11 1.73
N PHE A 137 15.77 -11.00 1.41
CA PHE A 137 17.19 -10.84 1.71
C PHE A 137 17.99 -10.68 0.41
N ASP A 138 19.02 -9.83 0.44
CA ASP A 138 19.87 -9.53 -0.72
C ASP A 138 20.44 -10.81 -1.36
N SER A 139 20.01 -11.14 -2.59
CA SER A 139 20.38 -12.38 -3.28
C SER A 139 21.87 -12.45 -3.65
N LEU A 140 22.61 -11.35 -3.52
CA LEU A 140 24.06 -11.32 -3.72
C LEU A 140 24.84 -11.81 -2.49
N ARG A 141 24.15 -12.15 -1.40
CA ARG A 141 24.75 -12.54 -0.12
C ARG A 141 24.26 -13.91 0.32
N ASP A 142 25.13 -14.65 0.99
CA ASP A 142 24.73 -15.84 1.71
C ASP A 142 23.80 -15.46 2.88
N PRO A 143 22.62 -16.10 3.02
CA PRO A 143 21.69 -15.80 4.09
C PRO A 143 22.31 -16.14 5.46
N PRO A 144 22.13 -15.30 6.49
CA PRO A 144 22.69 -15.57 7.81
C PRO A 144 22.06 -16.83 8.44
N ALA A 145 22.79 -17.51 9.32
CA ALA A 145 22.32 -18.76 9.94
C ALA A 145 20.97 -18.62 10.67
N TRP A 146 20.71 -17.45 11.29
CA TRP A 146 19.43 -17.19 11.94
C TRP A 146 18.26 -17.17 10.94
N LEU A 147 18.47 -16.70 9.72
CA LEU A 147 17.45 -16.67 8.67
C LEU A 147 17.15 -18.09 8.20
N GLN A 148 18.20 -18.84 7.85
CA GLN A 148 18.08 -20.23 7.40
C GLN A 148 17.44 -21.15 8.46
N SER A 149 17.69 -20.91 9.75
CA SER A 149 17.14 -21.72 10.84
C SER A 149 15.69 -21.37 11.21
N GLN A 150 15.22 -20.17 10.88
CA GLN A 150 13.91 -19.67 11.31
C GLN A 150 12.90 -19.51 10.18
N PHE A 151 13.36 -19.51 8.92
CA PHE A 151 12.53 -19.29 7.75
C PHE A 151 12.81 -20.37 6.70
N ALA A 152 11.76 -20.74 5.96
CA ALA A 152 11.86 -21.58 4.78
C ALA A 152 12.04 -20.71 3.52
N GLU A 153 12.90 -21.14 2.61
CA GLU A 153 13.00 -20.56 1.27
C GLU A 153 11.68 -20.72 0.50
N THR A 154 11.32 -19.71 -0.28
CA THR A 154 10.07 -19.73 -1.07
C THR A 154 10.30 -19.91 -2.57
N GLY A 155 11.53 -19.68 -3.06
CA GLY A 155 11.84 -19.56 -4.49
C GLY A 155 11.26 -18.30 -5.15
N LEU A 156 10.67 -17.39 -4.37
CA LEU A 156 10.18 -16.11 -4.84
C LEU A 156 11.29 -15.05 -4.76
N THR A 157 11.24 -14.09 -5.67
CA THR A 157 12.21 -13.00 -5.75
C THR A 157 11.49 -11.65 -5.87
N VAL A 158 11.98 -10.64 -5.16
CA VAL A 158 11.57 -9.24 -5.31
C VAL A 158 12.71 -8.44 -5.91
N HIS A 159 12.39 -7.56 -6.86
CA HIS A 159 13.37 -6.67 -7.48
C HIS A 159 13.07 -5.21 -7.13
N THR A 160 14.12 -4.41 -7.08
CA THR A 160 14.05 -2.98 -6.82
C THR A 160 14.68 -2.18 -7.98
N SER A 161 14.64 -0.86 -7.90
CA SER A 161 15.24 0.04 -8.88
C SER A 161 16.76 0.17 -8.73
N ARG A 162 17.33 -0.33 -7.62
CA ARG A 162 18.78 -0.37 -7.42
C ARG A 162 19.43 -1.37 -8.36
N LYS A 163 20.61 -1.03 -8.91
CA LYS A 163 21.41 -1.97 -9.69
C LYS A 163 21.82 -3.17 -8.83
N GLY A 164 21.43 -4.37 -9.26
CA GLY A 164 21.63 -5.61 -8.49
C GLY A 164 20.71 -5.74 -7.28
N GLY A 165 19.65 -4.93 -7.19
CA GLY A 165 18.67 -5.01 -6.11
C GLY A 165 17.69 -6.15 -6.31
N GLU A 166 18.18 -7.36 -6.19
CA GLU A 166 17.44 -8.63 -6.23
C GLU A 166 17.41 -9.24 -4.83
N PHE A 167 16.23 -9.70 -4.40
CA PHE A 167 16.03 -10.22 -3.04
C PHE A 167 15.30 -11.55 -3.05
N ASP A 168 15.92 -12.57 -2.48
CA ASP A 168 15.31 -13.88 -2.27
C ASP A 168 14.38 -13.82 -1.07
N VAL A 169 13.18 -14.34 -1.25
CA VAL A 169 12.14 -14.28 -0.22
C VAL A 169 12.11 -15.57 0.58
N TYR A 170 12.20 -15.41 1.89
CA TYR A 170 12.06 -16.45 2.89
C TYR A 170 10.75 -16.23 3.65
N ARG A 171 10.15 -17.30 4.19
CA ARG A 171 8.90 -17.19 4.95
C ARG A 171 8.91 -18.00 6.24
N ARG A 172 8.11 -17.56 7.20
CA ARG A 172 7.67 -18.37 8.35
C ARG A 172 6.28 -17.97 8.79
N ASP A 173 5.59 -18.89 9.43
CA ASP A 173 4.33 -18.56 10.11
C ASP A 173 4.63 -17.84 11.43
N ALA A 174 3.79 -16.87 11.77
CA ALA A 174 3.90 -16.07 12.98
C ALA A 174 2.54 -16.02 13.68
N ALA A 175 2.52 -16.32 14.98
CA ALA A 175 1.34 -16.09 15.80
C ALA A 175 1.14 -14.58 16.07
N ALA A 176 -0.09 -14.19 16.40
CA ALA A 176 -0.36 -12.84 16.89
C ALA A 176 0.52 -12.52 18.12
N GLY A 177 0.98 -11.26 18.22
CA GLY A 177 1.85 -10.82 19.32
C GLY A 177 3.13 -10.14 18.85
N ARG A 178 4.12 -10.10 19.75
CA ARG A 178 5.41 -9.45 19.51
C ARG A 178 6.31 -10.34 18.66
N ILE A 179 6.85 -9.75 17.59
CA ILE A 179 7.86 -10.36 16.72
C ILE A 179 9.17 -9.59 16.90
N VAL A 180 10.28 -10.34 16.88
CA VAL A 180 11.64 -9.80 16.92
C VAL A 180 12.47 -10.47 15.82
N LEU A 181 13.24 -9.66 15.10
CA LEU A 181 14.16 -10.08 14.05
C LEU A 181 15.58 -9.61 14.38
N PRO A 182 16.59 -10.47 14.19
CA PRO A 182 17.99 -10.08 14.30
C PRO A 182 18.39 -9.07 13.22
N GLY A 183 19.54 -8.42 13.44
CA GLY A 183 20.17 -7.52 12.48
C GLY A 183 20.54 -8.21 11.17
N ASN A 184 20.64 -7.41 10.10
CA ASN A 184 20.88 -7.87 8.74
C ASN A 184 22.29 -8.48 8.52
N GLY A 185 23.27 -8.07 9.33
CA GLY A 185 24.58 -8.72 9.45
C GLY A 185 25.45 -8.70 8.20
N GLY A 186 25.97 -7.53 7.81
CA GLY A 186 27.06 -7.43 6.83
C GLY A 186 26.96 -6.25 5.86
N GLU A 187 27.88 -6.23 4.89
CA GLU A 187 27.85 -5.28 3.77
C GLU A 187 26.85 -5.76 2.70
N GLY A 188 25.81 -4.98 2.41
CA GLY A 188 24.75 -5.35 1.47
C GLY A 188 23.53 -4.44 1.57
N ALA A 189 22.48 -4.77 0.82
CA ALA A 189 21.17 -4.17 1.05
C ALA A 189 20.62 -4.59 2.43
N MET A 190 19.87 -3.69 3.07
CA MET A 190 19.07 -4.02 4.25
C MET A 190 17.96 -4.99 3.82
N TYR A 191 17.68 -6.04 4.61
CA TYR A 191 16.54 -6.89 4.31
C TYR A 191 15.22 -6.10 4.30
N GLN A 192 14.25 -6.60 3.54
CA GLN A 192 12.88 -6.06 3.51
C GLN A 192 11.94 -7.04 4.22
N VAL A 193 10.90 -6.52 4.88
CA VAL A 193 9.96 -7.34 5.67
C VAL A 193 8.53 -7.13 5.18
N TYR A 194 7.85 -8.23 4.90
CA TYR A 194 6.46 -8.20 4.45
C TYR A 194 5.59 -9.14 5.28
N LEU A 195 4.31 -8.81 5.45
CA LEU A 195 3.37 -9.64 6.19
C LEU A 195 2.03 -9.78 5.46
N SER A 196 1.53 -11.00 5.38
CA SER A 196 0.16 -11.28 4.95
C SER A 196 -0.59 -12.04 6.04
N LYS A 197 -1.92 -11.89 6.09
CA LYS A 197 -2.76 -12.64 7.02
C LYS A 197 -2.58 -14.14 6.79
N ALA A 198 -2.39 -14.92 7.86
CA ALA A 198 -2.23 -16.36 7.74
C ALA A 198 -3.48 -17.02 7.15
N GLY A 199 -3.28 -18.08 6.38
CA GLY A 199 -4.37 -18.81 5.72
C GLY A 199 -5.02 -18.08 4.53
N ALA A 200 -4.49 -16.91 4.14
CA ALA A 200 -4.89 -16.28 2.89
C ALA A 200 -4.52 -17.19 1.70
N SER A 201 -5.51 -17.50 0.87
CA SER A 201 -5.34 -18.25 -0.37
C SER A 201 -5.83 -17.39 -1.53
N LYS A 202 -5.29 -17.62 -2.73
CA LYS A 202 -5.75 -16.93 -3.93
C LYS A 202 -7.26 -17.17 -4.14
N THR A 203 -8.05 -16.12 -4.03
CA THR A 203 -9.46 -16.09 -4.39
C THR A 203 -9.61 -16.26 -5.90
N ASN A 204 -10.61 -17.03 -6.29
CA ASN A 204 -10.95 -17.29 -7.68
C ASN A 204 -12.40 -16.87 -7.97
N GLU A 205 -12.68 -16.60 -9.25
CA GLU A 205 -13.99 -16.12 -9.72
C GLU A 205 -15.14 -17.02 -9.29
N PRO A 206 -15.08 -18.35 -9.49
CA PRO A 206 -16.18 -19.22 -9.11
C PRO A 206 -16.51 -19.16 -7.61
N ALA A 207 -15.50 -19.12 -6.75
CA ALA A 207 -15.70 -19.02 -5.31
C ALA A 207 -16.35 -17.69 -4.91
N ALA A 208 -15.90 -16.57 -5.51
CA ALA A 208 -16.48 -15.25 -5.24
C ALA A 208 -17.93 -15.16 -5.72
N LEU A 209 -18.21 -15.63 -6.94
CA LEU A 209 -19.57 -15.68 -7.48
C LEU A 209 -20.51 -16.57 -6.63
N ALA A 210 -20.02 -17.71 -6.14
CA ALA A 210 -20.78 -18.60 -5.26
C ALA A 210 -21.10 -17.97 -3.89
N ALA A 211 -20.33 -16.96 -3.45
CA ALA A 211 -20.54 -16.25 -2.20
C ALA A 211 -21.57 -15.09 -2.30
N LEU A 212 -21.93 -14.66 -3.52
CA LEU A 212 -22.88 -13.56 -3.76
C LEU A 212 -24.24 -13.69 -3.04
N PRO A 213 -24.87 -14.87 -2.91
CA PRO A 213 -26.14 -14.99 -2.18
C PRO A 213 -26.06 -14.60 -0.70
N LYS A 214 -24.85 -14.58 -0.13
CA LYS A 214 -24.57 -14.16 1.26
C LYS A 214 -23.96 -12.76 1.33
N ALA A 215 -23.91 -12.04 0.21
CA ALA A 215 -23.20 -10.78 0.14
C ALA A 215 -23.78 -9.76 1.14
N ASN A 216 -22.89 -9.08 1.85
CA ASN A 216 -23.21 -8.01 2.78
C ASN A 216 -22.68 -6.67 2.25
N PRO A 217 -23.53 -5.82 1.64
CA PRO A 217 -23.11 -4.53 1.10
C PRO A 217 -22.49 -3.58 2.14
N ALA A 218 -22.88 -3.67 3.42
CA ALA A 218 -22.29 -2.82 4.46
C ALA A 218 -20.83 -3.20 4.73
N HIS A 219 -20.52 -4.51 4.75
CA HIS A 219 -19.13 -4.99 4.81
C HIS A 219 -18.38 -4.68 3.51
N GLY A 220 -19.06 -4.71 2.35
CA GLY A 220 -18.51 -4.26 1.07
C GLY A 220 -18.06 -2.80 1.08
N GLU A 221 -18.85 -1.90 1.68
CA GLU A 221 -18.46 -0.49 1.87
C GLU A 221 -17.23 -0.36 2.78
N GLU A 222 -17.18 -1.12 3.88
CA GLU A 222 -16.04 -1.15 4.80
C GLU A 222 -14.77 -1.61 4.08
N ILE A 223 -14.84 -2.67 3.27
CA ILE A 223 -13.72 -3.13 2.45
C ILE A 223 -13.29 -2.04 1.47
N PHE A 224 -14.23 -1.43 0.75
CA PHE A 224 -13.94 -0.43 -0.28
C PHE A 224 -13.15 0.77 0.26
N PHE A 225 -13.55 1.27 1.44
CA PHE A 225 -12.91 2.42 2.11
C PHE A 225 -11.83 2.05 3.13
N GLY A 226 -11.65 0.76 3.41
CA GLY A 226 -10.66 0.22 4.34
C GLY A 226 -9.60 -0.60 3.61
N ARG A 227 -9.45 -1.88 3.99
CA ARG A 227 -8.38 -2.78 3.52
C ARG A 227 -8.42 -3.12 2.02
N GLY A 228 -9.55 -2.94 1.35
CA GLY A 228 -9.62 -3.07 -0.10
C GLY A 228 -8.93 -1.90 -0.81
N THR A 229 -8.71 -0.78 -0.12
CA THR A 229 -8.02 0.43 -0.62
C THR A 229 -8.58 0.97 -1.94
N CYS A 230 -9.79 0.57 -2.33
CA CYS A 230 -10.39 0.93 -3.61
C CYS A 230 -10.54 2.45 -3.74
N PHE A 231 -10.77 3.13 -2.61
CA PHE A 231 -10.85 4.59 -2.50
C PHE A 231 -9.57 5.34 -2.92
N ALA A 232 -8.40 4.67 -2.91
CA ALA A 232 -7.15 5.26 -3.34
C ALA A 232 -7.17 5.59 -4.84
N CYS A 233 -7.97 4.85 -5.61
CA CYS A 233 -8.12 5.05 -7.05
C CYS A 233 -9.53 5.49 -7.47
N HIS A 234 -10.57 5.06 -6.76
CA HIS A 234 -11.96 5.33 -7.13
C HIS A 234 -12.63 6.29 -6.16
N GLN A 235 -13.29 7.31 -6.71
CA GLN A 235 -14.09 8.23 -5.93
C GLN A 235 -15.55 7.76 -5.92
N VAL A 236 -16.14 7.69 -4.73
CA VAL A 236 -17.57 7.37 -4.55
C VAL A 236 -18.15 8.34 -3.53
N ARG A 237 -19.27 8.99 -3.87
CA ARG A 237 -19.96 9.96 -2.99
C ARG A 237 -19.02 11.04 -2.43
N GLY A 238 -18.05 11.49 -3.23
CA GLY A 238 -17.07 12.52 -2.86
C GLY A 238 -15.92 12.03 -1.96
N ARG A 239 -15.87 10.73 -1.61
CA ARG A 239 -14.76 10.12 -0.86
C ARG A 239 -13.85 9.34 -1.82
N GLY A 240 -12.54 9.44 -1.65
CA GLY A 240 -11.55 8.83 -2.54
C GLY A 240 -11.06 9.78 -3.64
N ILE A 241 -10.30 9.24 -4.59
CA ILE A 241 -9.63 10.00 -5.65
C ILE A 241 -10.19 9.60 -7.02
N VAL A 242 -10.25 10.55 -7.97
CA VAL A 242 -10.63 10.28 -9.37
C VAL A 242 -9.38 9.89 -10.16
N LEU A 243 -8.95 8.63 -10.02
CA LEU A 243 -7.78 8.08 -10.72
C LEU A 243 -8.15 6.87 -11.58
N GLY A 244 -9.02 6.01 -11.07
CA GLY A 244 -9.64 4.90 -11.79
C GLY A 244 -11.00 5.29 -12.39
N PRO A 245 -11.63 4.38 -13.16
CA PRO A 245 -12.94 4.60 -13.77
C PRO A 245 -14.04 4.98 -12.77
N GLU A 246 -15.03 5.74 -13.22
CA GLU A 246 -16.22 6.07 -12.44
C GLU A 246 -17.04 4.80 -12.13
N LEU A 247 -17.33 4.58 -10.85
CA LEU A 247 -18.10 3.43 -10.36
C LEU A 247 -19.58 3.78 -10.18
N LYS A 248 -19.94 5.07 -10.09
CA LYS A 248 -21.33 5.50 -10.02
C LYS A 248 -22.12 5.04 -11.24
N GLY A 249 -23.28 4.42 -11.01
CA GLY A 249 -24.16 3.89 -12.04
C GLY A 249 -23.54 2.76 -12.86
N ILE A 250 -22.52 2.07 -12.34
CA ILE A 250 -21.86 0.96 -13.02
C ILE A 250 -22.83 -0.17 -13.36
N ASN A 251 -23.84 -0.38 -12.51
CA ASN A 251 -24.94 -1.33 -12.70
C ASN A 251 -25.74 -1.14 -14.01
N LYS A 252 -25.69 0.05 -14.61
CA LYS A 252 -26.32 0.35 -15.92
C LYS A 252 -25.43 -0.01 -17.10
N ARG A 253 -24.12 -0.20 -16.87
CA ARG A 253 -23.10 -0.42 -17.91
C ARG A 253 -22.52 -1.83 -17.89
N GLN A 254 -22.50 -2.47 -16.73
CA GLN A 254 -21.82 -3.73 -16.49
C GLN A 254 -22.65 -4.62 -15.56
N ASP A 255 -22.38 -5.93 -15.58
CA ASP A 255 -22.99 -6.90 -14.69
C ASP A 255 -22.09 -7.24 -13.49
N ILE A 256 -22.62 -8.05 -12.57
CA ILE A 256 -21.87 -8.47 -11.37
C ILE A 256 -20.63 -9.31 -11.72
N ASN A 257 -20.67 -10.09 -12.81
CA ASN A 257 -19.53 -10.92 -13.23
C ASN A 257 -18.36 -10.05 -13.66
N TYR A 258 -18.63 -8.98 -14.40
CA TYR A 258 -17.63 -7.99 -14.77
C TYR A 258 -16.95 -7.41 -13.52
N VAL A 259 -17.73 -6.95 -12.53
CA VAL A 259 -17.17 -6.35 -11.31
C VAL A 259 -16.32 -7.36 -10.52
N VAL A 260 -16.83 -8.57 -10.32
CA VAL A 260 -16.07 -9.63 -9.63
C VAL A 260 -14.78 -9.95 -10.37
N ARG A 261 -14.85 -10.09 -11.70
CA ARG A 261 -13.68 -10.38 -12.54
C ARG A 261 -12.66 -9.26 -12.52
N SER A 262 -13.09 -8.00 -12.60
CA SER A 262 -12.19 -6.84 -12.48
C SER A 262 -11.46 -6.79 -11.15
N ILE A 263 -12.06 -7.30 -10.06
CA ILE A 263 -11.41 -7.35 -8.74
C ILE A 263 -10.33 -8.44 -8.69
N ILE A 264 -10.61 -9.63 -9.19
CA ILE A 264 -9.72 -10.80 -9.05
C ILE A 264 -8.67 -10.92 -10.17
N ASP A 265 -8.97 -10.38 -11.35
CA ASP A 265 -8.17 -10.47 -12.57
C ASP A 265 -8.29 -9.15 -13.35
N PRO A 266 -7.72 -8.06 -12.81
CA PRO A 266 -7.85 -6.73 -13.40
C PRO A 266 -7.19 -6.63 -14.79
N ASP A 267 -6.27 -7.53 -15.12
CA ASP A 267 -5.60 -7.60 -16.43
C ASP A 267 -6.50 -8.26 -17.50
N ALA A 268 -7.57 -8.96 -17.12
CA ALA A 268 -8.53 -9.52 -18.07
C ALA A 268 -9.28 -8.46 -18.87
N TYR A 269 -9.47 -7.27 -18.29
CA TYR A 269 -10.10 -6.14 -18.95
C TYR A 269 -9.41 -4.84 -18.55
N ILE A 270 -8.52 -4.39 -19.42
CA ILE A 270 -7.79 -3.15 -19.23
C ILE A 270 -8.61 -2.02 -19.86
N VAL A 271 -9.13 -1.13 -19.02
CA VAL A 271 -9.84 0.07 -19.48
C VAL A 271 -8.83 1.02 -20.13
N GLU A 272 -9.12 1.47 -21.36
CA GLU A 272 -8.30 2.44 -22.06
C GLU A 272 -8.12 3.71 -21.23
N GLY A 273 -6.89 4.20 -21.12
CA GLY A 273 -6.53 5.36 -20.28
C GLY A 273 -6.25 5.05 -18.81
N PHE A 274 -6.44 3.81 -18.34
CA PHE A 274 -6.19 3.40 -16.95
C PHE A 274 -5.12 2.30 -16.82
N GLN A 275 -4.21 2.23 -17.81
CA GLN A 275 -3.07 1.32 -17.83
C GLN A 275 -1.94 1.84 -16.94
N GLN A 276 -1.17 0.93 -16.34
CA GLN A 276 0.11 1.31 -15.75
C GLN A 276 1.10 1.69 -16.87
N THR A 277 1.89 2.73 -16.65
CA THR A 277 2.94 3.20 -17.55
C THR A 277 4.26 3.32 -16.80
N SER A 278 5.32 2.83 -17.42
CA SER A 278 6.70 3.07 -17.00
C SER A 278 7.32 4.14 -17.89
N LEU A 279 7.87 5.20 -17.28
CA LEU A 279 8.62 6.25 -17.95
C LEU A 279 10.06 6.23 -17.47
N GLU A 280 11.01 5.99 -18.39
CA GLU A 280 12.42 6.24 -18.15
C GLU A 280 12.73 7.67 -18.55
N MET A 281 13.25 8.46 -17.61
CA MET A 281 13.52 9.88 -17.78
C MET A 281 15.00 10.11 -18.13
N ARG A 282 15.29 11.20 -18.86
CA ARG A 282 16.65 11.61 -19.24
C ARG A 282 17.57 11.88 -18.05
N ASP A 283 16.99 12.26 -16.92
CA ASP A 283 17.68 12.47 -15.65
C ASP A 283 17.98 11.16 -14.89
N GLY A 284 17.62 10.00 -15.46
CA GLY A 284 17.83 8.68 -14.88
C GLY A 284 16.69 8.20 -13.98
N ARG A 285 15.67 9.01 -13.69
CA ARG A 285 14.51 8.55 -12.93
C ARG A 285 13.70 7.52 -13.73
N LYS A 286 13.13 6.55 -13.03
CA LYS A 286 12.07 5.69 -13.56
C LYS A 286 10.78 5.97 -12.80
N LEU A 287 9.76 6.42 -13.51
CA LEU A 287 8.44 6.69 -12.96
C LEU A 287 7.52 5.54 -13.34
N PHE A 288 6.81 4.98 -12.37
CA PHE A 288 5.80 3.95 -12.59
C PHE A 288 4.47 4.46 -12.07
N GLY A 289 3.44 4.50 -12.90
CA GLY A 289 2.13 5.04 -12.52
C GLY A 289 1.18 5.15 -13.69
N MET A 290 0.03 5.79 -13.48
CA MET A 290 -0.99 5.98 -14.52
C MET A 290 -0.92 7.38 -15.09
N ILE A 291 -0.93 7.52 -16.42
CA ILE A 291 -1.04 8.83 -17.08
C ILE A 291 -2.48 9.32 -16.98
N GLN A 292 -2.70 10.44 -16.28
CA GLN A 292 -4.03 11.07 -16.16
C GLN A 292 -4.33 12.03 -17.30
N GLU A 293 -3.29 12.71 -17.78
CA GLU A 293 -3.42 13.76 -18.79
C GLU A 293 -2.11 13.85 -19.59
N GLU A 294 -2.24 13.91 -20.90
CA GLU A 294 -1.12 14.11 -21.81
C GLU A 294 -1.46 15.21 -22.81
N THR A 295 -0.59 16.22 -22.86
CA THR A 295 -0.62 17.28 -23.86
C THR A 295 0.75 17.36 -24.53
N GLY A 296 0.87 18.11 -25.64
CA GLY A 296 2.17 18.33 -26.28
C GLY A 296 3.21 19.02 -25.39
N GLN A 297 2.82 19.60 -24.25
CA GLN A 297 3.72 20.30 -23.32
C GLN A 297 3.95 19.55 -22.00
N SER A 298 3.10 18.60 -21.65
CA SER A 298 3.16 17.94 -20.34
C SER A 298 2.51 16.57 -20.33
N VAL A 299 3.13 15.62 -19.64
CA VAL A 299 2.52 14.35 -19.22
C VAL A 299 2.34 14.40 -17.70
N LYS A 300 1.11 14.23 -17.22
CA LYS A 300 0.79 14.14 -15.79
C LYS A 300 0.62 12.67 -15.42
N ILE A 301 1.55 12.15 -14.63
CA ILE A 301 1.55 10.77 -14.14
C ILE A 301 1.21 10.74 -12.65
N PHE A 302 0.34 9.81 -12.25
CA PHE A 302 0.02 9.55 -10.86
C PHE A 302 0.75 8.30 -10.40
N LEU A 303 1.65 8.46 -9.43
CA LEU A 303 2.45 7.38 -8.89
C LEU A 303 1.66 6.60 -7.82
N PRO A 304 1.93 5.29 -7.62
CA PRO A 304 1.37 4.51 -6.51
C PRO A 304 1.64 5.10 -5.12
N THR A 305 2.64 5.97 -4.99
CA THR A 305 2.92 6.75 -3.77
C THR A 305 1.85 7.81 -3.46
N GLY A 306 0.88 8.04 -4.36
CA GLY A 306 -0.12 9.09 -4.26
C GLY A 306 0.32 10.43 -4.88
N GLU A 307 1.58 10.52 -5.32
CA GLU A 307 2.14 11.74 -5.91
C GLU A 307 1.67 11.93 -7.35
N ARG A 308 1.34 13.18 -7.70
CA ARG A 308 1.15 13.62 -9.08
C ARG A 308 2.42 14.28 -9.58
N VAL A 309 3.08 13.65 -10.53
CA VAL A 309 4.29 14.17 -11.17
C VAL A 309 3.93 14.72 -12.54
N VAL A 310 4.36 15.94 -12.83
CA VAL A 310 4.28 16.52 -14.16
C VAL A 310 5.66 16.40 -14.80
N VAL A 311 5.72 15.76 -15.96
CA VAL A 311 6.96 15.63 -16.74
C VAL A 311 6.82 16.29 -18.10
N ASP A 312 7.92 16.86 -18.57
CA ASP A 312 8.05 17.33 -19.96
C ASP A 312 8.22 16.10 -20.87
N PRO A 313 7.38 15.91 -21.91
CA PRO A 313 7.51 14.81 -22.86
C PRO A 313 8.90 14.70 -23.50
N GLY A 314 9.59 15.82 -23.72
CA GLY A 314 10.95 15.85 -24.28
C GLY A 314 12.01 15.23 -23.36
N ASN A 315 11.72 15.12 -22.06
CA ASN A 315 12.57 14.49 -21.06
C ASN A 315 12.31 12.98 -20.89
N ILE A 316 11.35 12.41 -21.61
CA ILE A 316 11.09 10.97 -21.59
C ILE A 316 12.08 10.31 -22.56
N LEU A 317 12.96 9.45 -22.05
CA LEU A 317 13.85 8.60 -22.85
C LEU A 317 13.09 7.43 -23.47
N LYS A 318 12.26 6.78 -22.64
CA LYS A 318 11.53 5.58 -23.01
C LYS A 318 10.20 5.54 -22.28
N ARG A 319 9.15 5.20 -23.01
CA ARG A 319 7.82 4.91 -22.47
C ARG A 319 7.47 3.47 -22.76
N GLU A 320 7.01 2.78 -21.74
CA GLU A 320 6.43 1.45 -21.85
C GLU A 320 5.07 1.49 -21.16
N ASP A 321 3.99 1.52 -21.96
CA ASP A 321 2.66 1.28 -21.43
C ASP A 321 2.57 -0.21 -21.11
N ALA A 322 2.40 -0.52 -19.82
CA ALA A 322 2.34 -1.89 -19.36
C ALA A 322 1.11 -2.57 -19.96
N ARG A 323 1.24 -3.87 -20.24
CA ARG A 323 0.10 -4.75 -20.55
C ARG A 323 -0.69 -5.10 -19.29
N ASN A 324 -0.61 -4.26 -18.26
CA ASN A 324 -1.17 -4.51 -16.94
C ASN A 324 -2.05 -3.32 -16.55
N SER A 325 -3.14 -3.65 -15.87
CA SER A 325 -4.11 -2.73 -15.33
C SER A 325 -3.50 -1.83 -14.26
N GLY A 326 -4.02 -0.60 -14.18
CA GLY A 326 -3.83 0.30 -13.05
C GLY A 326 -4.27 -0.30 -11.72
N MET A 327 -5.26 -1.20 -11.77
CA MET A 327 -5.85 -1.85 -10.61
C MET A 327 -4.94 -2.99 -10.08
N PRO A 328 -4.66 -3.04 -8.77
CA PRO A 328 -3.78 -4.06 -8.20
C PRO A 328 -4.28 -5.50 -8.38
N ALA A 329 -3.47 -6.36 -9.00
CA ALA A 329 -3.72 -7.81 -9.07
C ALA A 329 -3.65 -8.52 -7.70
N SER A 330 -3.14 -7.82 -6.67
CA SER A 330 -3.02 -8.33 -5.30
C SER A 330 -4.36 -8.62 -4.65
N PHE A 331 -5.47 -8.03 -5.10
CA PHE A 331 -6.77 -8.20 -4.47
C PHE A 331 -7.24 -9.66 -4.45
N ALA A 332 -6.86 -10.48 -5.43
CA ALA A 332 -7.11 -11.91 -5.40
C ALA A 332 -6.40 -12.64 -4.24
N TYR A 333 -5.33 -12.06 -3.67
CA TYR A 333 -4.57 -12.64 -2.57
C TYR A 333 -4.88 -11.99 -1.21
N THR A 334 -5.40 -10.76 -1.21
CA THR A 334 -5.72 -10.02 0.03
C THR A 334 -7.20 -10.07 0.41
N LEU A 335 -8.09 -10.36 -0.54
CA LEU A 335 -9.55 -10.46 -0.32
C LEU A 335 -10.00 -11.92 -0.43
N SER A 336 -10.81 -12.36 0.52
CA SER A 336 -11.47 -13.67 0.50
C SER A 336 -12.60 -13.70 -0.55
N PRO A 337 -13.12 -14.89 -0.92
CA PRO A 337 -14.27 -14.97 -1.82
C PRO A 337 -15.50 -14.19 -1.33
N GLN A 338 -15.74 -14.20 -0.01
CA GLN A 338 -16.85 -13.43 0.58
C GLN A 338 -16.57 -11.93 0.53
N ASP A 339 -15.32 -11.50 0.75
CA ASP A 339 -14.94 -10.09 0.64
C ASP A 339 -15.19 -9.53 -0.76
N VAL A 340 -14.80 -10.31 -1.78
CA VAL A 340 -15.02 -9.95 -3.19
C VAL A 340 -16.52 -9.88 -3.48
N ALA A 341 -17.32 -10.84 -2.99
CA ALA A 341 -18.77 -10.82 -3.17
C ALA A 341 -19.42 -9.59 -2.50
N ASP A 342 -18.99 -9.26 -1.28
CA ASP A 342 -19.52 -8.14 -0.50
C ASP A 342 -19.22 -6.80 -1.16
N VAL A 343 -17.96 -6.56 -1.55
CA VAL A 343 -17.56 -5.31 -2.21
C VAL A 343 -18.17 -5.20 -3.61
N ALA A 344 -18.26 -6.30 -4.38
CA ALA A 344 -18.88 -6.29 -5.69
C ALA A 344 -20.38 -5.98 -5.59
N ALA A 345 -21.09 -6.59 -4.63
CA ALA A 345 -22.50 -6.30 -4.39
C ALA A 345 -22.72 -4.82 -3.98
N TRP A 346 -21.83 -4.27 -3.15
CA TRP A 346 -21.89 -2.86 -2.79
C TRP A 346 -21.63 -1.94 -3.98
N ILE A 347 -20.60 -2.21 -4.80
CA ILE A 347 -20.29 -1.45 -6.03
C ILE A 347 -21.50 -1.45 -6.98
N MET A 348 -22.17 -2.60 -7.14
CA MET A 348 -23.37 -2.73 -7.97
C MET A 348 -24.59 -1.97 -7.42
N SER A 349 -24.57 -1.53 -6.16
CA SER A 349 -25.62 -0.70 -5.57
C SER A 349 -25.40 0.81 -5.76
N LEU A 350 -24.29 1.22 -6.39
CA LEU A 350 -23.96 2.62 -6.62
C LEU A 350 -24.73 3.16 -7.84
N ASP A 351 -25.70 4.06 -7.60
CA ASP A 351 -26.60 4.62 -8.64
C ASP A 351 -26.19 5.95 -9.28
#